data_AF-A0A9J6FG22-F1
#
_entry.id   AF-A0A9J6FG22-F1
#
_cell.length_a   1.000
_cell.length_b   1.000
_cell.length_c   1.000
_cell.angle_alpha   90.00
_cell.angle_beta   90.00
_cell.angle_gamma   90.00
#
_symmetry.space_group_name_H-M   'P 1'
#
loop_
_entity.id
_entity.type
_entity.pdbx_description
1 polymer ?
#
loop_
_entity_poly.entity_id
_entity_poly.type
_entity_poly.pdbx_seq_one_letter_code
_entity_poly.pdbx_strand_id
1 'polypeptide(L)'
;MHCSTFPQPGYERKLSSQIEGPSTNWYHRKYRRVPTIDECYSDDLMCKFEANEQYKRDREVDTKIVNLLSQRRDDCMAYEIGSQERCQPIIDQYKEAELNWFIKCEKVAVKRSV
;
A
#
# COMPACT_ATOMS: atom_id res chain seq x y z
N MET A 1 -25.59 20.85 24.72
CA MET A 1 -24.98 20.51 23.43
C MET A 1 -24.67 19.02 23.45
N HIS A 2 -25.64 18.18 23.09
CA HIS A 2 -25.44 16.74 22.96
C HIS A 2 -25.08 16.44 21.51
N CYS A 3 -23.89 15.92 21.26
CA CYS A 3 -23.57 15.28 19.98
C CYS A 3 -24.13 13.85 20.02
N SER A 4 -25.44 13.74 19.79
CA SER A 4 -26.11 12.56 19.26
C SER A 4 -25.59 12.33 17.82
N THR A 5 -25.14 11.17 17.37
CA THR A 5 -25.36 9.78 17.77
C THR A 5 -24.25 8.92 17.17
N PHE A 6 -23.57 8.15 18.01
CA PHE A 6 -22.93 6.90 17.61
C PHE A 6 -24.01 5.99 16.98
N PRO A 7 -23.79 5.35 15.82
CA PRO A 7 -24.79 4.45 15.26
C PRO A 7 -24.98 3.27 16.23
N GLN A 8 -26.25 2.94 16.51
CA GLN A 8 -26.60 2.08 17.65
C GLN A 8 -26.15 0.62 17.46
N PRO A 9 -25.65 -0.07 18.50
CA PRO A 9 -25.10 -1.45 18.45
C PRO A 9 -26.13 -2.57 18.15
N GLY A 10 -27.30 -2.23 17.62
CA GLY A 10 -28.39 -3.17 17.30
C GLY A 10 -28.59 -3.47 15.82
N TYR A 11 -28.05 -2.66 14.89
CA TYR A 11 -28.32 -2.83 13.45
C TYR A 11 -27.31 -3.74 12.73
N GLU A 12 -26.09 -3.91 13.27
CA GLU A 12 -25.02 -4.69 12.64
C GLU A 12 -25.31 -6.19 12.60
N ARG A 13 -26.05 -6.72 13.58
CA ARG A 13 -26.38 -8.16 13.63
C ARG A 13 -27.24 -8.63 12.45
N LYS A 14 -28.16 -7.79 11.95
CA LYS A 14 -29.08 -8.17 10.86
C LYS A 14 -28.44 -8.14 9.48
N LEU A 15 -27.37 -7.38 9.29
CA LEU A 15 -26.67 -7.28 8.00
C LEU A 15 -25.77 -8.49 7.76
N SER A 16 -25.08 -8.98 8.80
CA SER A 16 -24.25 -10.21 8.69
C SER A 16 -25.08 -11.43 8.27
N SER A 17 -26.29 -11.58 8.81
CA SER A 17 -27.19 -12.69 8.50
C SER A 17 -27.80 -12.65 7.09
N GLN A 18 -27.70 -11.51 6.39
CA GLN A 18 -28.26 -11.33 5.03
C GLN A 18 -27.22 -11.50 3.92
N ILE A 19 -25.93 -11.55 4.27
CA ILE A 19 -24.79 -11.68 3.33
C ILE A 19 -24.33 -13.14 3.20
N GLU A 20 -25.00 -14.09 3.86
CA GLU A 20 -24.75 -15.54 3.70
C GLU A 20 -25.31 -16.08 2.37
N GLY A 21 -24.92 -15.46 1.25
CA GLY A 21 -24.88 -16.16 -0.03
C GLY A 21 -23.85 -17.29 0.02
N PRO A 22 -23.84 -18.23 -0.94
CA PRO A 22 -22.82 -19.26 -0.99
C PRO A 22 -21.44 -18.60 -0.94
N SER A 23 -20.68 -18.90 0.12
CA SER A 23 -19.32 -18.42 0.32
C SER A 23 -18.46 -18.90 -0.85
N THR A 24 -18.29 -18.03 -1.84
CA THR A 24 -17.32 -18.27 -2.91
C THR A 24 -15.95 -17.88 -2.38
N ASN A 25 -15.06 -18.87 -2.25
CA ASN A 25 -13.71 -18.62 -1.74
C ASN A 25 -12.95 -17.75 -2.75
N TRP A 26 -12.53 -16.56 -2.33
CA TRP A 26 -11.66 -15.69 -3.10
C TRP A 26 -10.21 -15.78 -2.59
N TYR A 27 -9.25 -15.80 -3.50
CA TYR A 27 -7.83 -15.91 -3.17
C TYR A 27 -7.05 -14.72 -3.72
N HIS A 28 -6.07 -14.26 -2.95
CA HIS A 28 -5.12 -13.25 -3.42
C HIS A 28 -4.23 -13.81 -4.53
N ARG A 29 -4.12 -13.06 -5.63
CA ARG A 29 -3.24 -13.42 -6.75
C ARG A 29 -1.77 -13.35 -6.33
N LYS A 30 -1.00 -14.41 -6.60
CA LYS A 30 0.44 -14.46 -6.36
C LYS A 30 1.18 -14.43 -7.70
N TYR A 31 2.10 -13.49 -7.84
CA TYR A 31 2.97 -13.38 -9.01
C TYR A 31 4.35 -13.93 -8.67
N ARG A 32 4.92 -14.75 -9.55
CA ARG A 32 6.31 -15.20 -9.42
C ARG A 32 7.25 -14.07 -9.84
N ARG A 33 8.45 -14.08 -9.27
CA ARG A 33 9.53 -13.17 -9.68
C ARG A 33 10.10 -13.63 -11.03
N VAL A 34 10.35 -12.66 -11.89
CA VAL A 34 11.03 -12.71 -13.18
C VAL A 34 12.44 -12.14 -12.97
N PRO A 35 13.43 -12.53 -13.80
CA PRO A 35 14.73 -11.85 -13.85
C PRO A 35 14.61 -10.33 -13.92
N THR A 36 15.60 -9.66 -13.34
CA THR A 36 15.70 -8.19 -13.40
C THR A 36 16.26 -7.75 -14.74
N ILE A 37 16.14 -6.45 -15.08
CA ILE A 37 16.62 -5.94 -16.37
C ILE A 37 18.11 -6.20 -16.61
N ASP A 38 18.92 -6.14 -15.54
CA ASP A 38 20.37 -6.29 -15.63
C ASP A 38 20.79 -7.70 -16.08
N GLU A 39 19.88 -8.67 -15.96
CA GLU A 39 20.08 -10.07 -16.37
C GLU A 39 19.57 -10.33 -17.80
N CYS A 40 18.83 -9.39 -18.40
CA CYS A 40 18.30 -9.52 -19.75
C CYS A 40 19.33 -9.17 -20.83
N TYR A 41 19.30 -9.90 -21.94
CA TYR A 41 20.07 -9.53 -23.13
C TYR A 41 19.53 -8.24 -23.77
N SER A 42 20.39 -7.53 -24.51
CA SER A 42 20.05 -6.24 -25.11
C SER A 42 18.99 -6.33 -26.22
N ASP A 43 18.82 -7.49 -26.84
CA ASP A 43 17.92 -7.76 -27.96
C ASP A 43 16.67 -8.56 -27.55
N ASP A 44 16.65 -9.15 -26.36
CA ASP A 44 15.49 -9.89 -25.85
C ASP A 44 14.39 -8.94 -25.37
N LEU A 45 13.45 -8.64 -26.27
CA LEU A 45 12.30 -7.79 -25.98
C LEU A 45 11.33 -8.41 -24.96
N MET A 46 11.26 -9.74 -24.88
CA MET A 46 10.31 -10.42 -23.99
C MET A 46 10.79 -10.33 -22.54
N CYS A 47 12.08 -10.61 -22.29
CA CYS A 47 12.70 -10.46 -20.97
C CYS A 47 12.52 -9.04 -20.44
N LYS A 48 12.79 -8.03 -21.27
CA LYS A 48 12.62 -6.62 -20.91
C LYS A 48 11.16 -6.26 -20.62
N PHE A 49 10.22 -6.79 -21.40
CA PHE A 49 8.80 -6.57 -21.16
C PHE A 49 8.36 -7.13 -19.82
N GLU A 50 8.71 -8.38 -19.52
CA GLU A 50 8.33 -9.03 -18.26
C GLU A 50 8.98 -8.34 -17.04
N ALA A 51 10.25 -7.95 -17.15
CA ALA A 51 10.96 -7.21 -16.11
C ALA A 51 10.31 -5.84 -15.85
N ASN A 52 9.92 -5.12 -16.91
CA ASN A 52 9.22 -3.83 -16.78
C ASN A 52 7.83 -3.98 -16.15
N GLU A 53 7.07 -5.02 -16.51
CA GLU A 53 5.78 -5.32 -15.88
C GLU A 53 5.91 -5.72 -14.41
N GLN A 54 6.99 -6.39 -14.03
CA GLN A 54 7.31 -6.61 -12.63
C GLN A 54 7.64 -5.30 -11.90
N TYR A 55 8.49 -4.46 -12.49
CA TYR A 55 8.85 -3.16 -11.91
C TYR A 55 7.63 -2.27 -11.67
N LYS A 56 6.70 -2.20 -12.63
CA LYS A 56 5.44 -1.44 -12.48
C LYS A 56 4.62 -1.92 -11.28
N ARG A 57 4.45 -3.23 -11.15
CA ARG A 57 3.71 -3.82 -10.01
C ARG A 57 4.41 -3.56 -8.69
N ASP A 58 5.73 -3.72 -8.63
CA ASP A 58 6.49 -3.45 -7.41
C ASP A 58 6.40 -1.97 -7.01
N ARG A 59 6.44 -1.05 -7.99
CA ARG A 59 6.21 0.38 -7.76
C ARG A 59 4.82 0.67 -7.19
N GLU A 60 3.78 0.03 -7.71
CA GLU A 60 2.42 0.17 -7.18
C GLU A 60 2.33 -0.33 -5.73
N VAL A 61 2.95 -1.47 -5.43
CA VAL A 61 3.02 -2.01 -4.06
C VAL A 61 3.74 -1.03 -3.12
N ASP A 62 4.91 -0.52 -3.51
CA ASP A 62 5.65 0.42 -2.67
C ASP A 62 4.87 1.73 -2.45
N THR A 63 4.15 2.20 -3.47
CA THR A 63 3.25 3.36 -3.34
C THR A 63 2.15 3.11 -2.32
N LYS A 64 1.58 1.89 -2.28
CA LYS A 64 0.58 1.52 -1.27
C LYS A 64 1.18 1.40 0.13
N ILE A 65 2.44 0.96 0.26
CA ILE A 65 3.15 0.92 1.54
C ILE A 65 3.31 2.34 2.12
N VAL A 66 3.77 3.30 1.33
CA VAL A 66 3.93 4.70 1.79
C VAL A 66 2.58 5.29 2.19
N ASN A 67 1.53 5.05 1.39
CA ASN A 67 0.18 5.52 1.72
C ASN A 67 -0.35 4.92 3.02
N LEU A 68 -0.11 3.63 3.28
CA LEU A 68 -0.49 2.98 4.54
C LEU A 68 0.24 3.60 5.73
N LEU A 69 1.54 3.88 5.60
CA LEU A 69 2.31 4.54 6.65
C LEU A 69 1.85 5.98 6.90
N SER A 70 1.45 6.70 5.84
CA SER A 70 0.84 8.03 5.98
C SER A 70 -0.45 7.96 6.79
N GLN A 71 -1.34 7.01 6.48
CA GLN A 71 -2.58 6.82 7.24
C GLN A 71 -2.29 6.53 8.71
N ARG A 72 -1.35 5.62 9.00
CA ARG A 72 -0.96 5.31 10.38
C ARG A 72 -0.41 6.51 11.15
N ARG A 73 0.37 7.36 10.48
CA ARG A 73 0.86 8.62 11.04
C ARG A 73 -0.32 9.52 11.39
N ASP A 74 -1.24 9.72 10.44
CA ASP A 74 -2.37 10.62 10.60
C ASP A 74 -3.33 10.13 11.70
N ASP A 75 -3.58 8.81 11.76
CA ASP A 75 -4.34 8.15 12.81
C ASP A 75 -3.69 8.39 14.18
N CYS A 76 -2.38 8.16 14.31
CA CYS A 76 -1.66 8.39 15.57
C CYS A 76 -1.79 9.85 16.04
N MET A 77 -1.62 10.80 15.13
CA MET A 77 -1.72 12.23 15.42
C MET A 77 -3.15 12.63 15.85
N ALA A 78 -4.17 11.97 15.29
CA ALA A 78 -5.57 12.18 15.66
C ALA A 78 -5.93 11.56 17.02
N TYR A 79 -5.34 10.42 17.39
CA TYR A 79 -5.60 9.77 18.68
C TYR A 79 -4.83 10.43 19.85
N GLU A 80 -3.57 10.82 19.64
CA GLU A 80 -2.68 11.35 20.69
C GLU A 80 -2.64 12.89 20.71
N ILE A 81 -3.79 13.56 20.56
CA ILE A 81 -3.88 15.02 20.59
C ILE A 81 -3.34 15.54 21.93
N GLY A 82 -2.19 16.21 21.90
CA GLY A 82 -1.49 16.75 23.08
C GLY A 82 -0.24 15.98 23.53
N SER A 83 0.02 14.78 22.99
CA SER A 83 1.22 13.96 23.29
C SER A 83 1.87 13.42 22.01
N GLN A 84 2.14 14.31 21.04
CA GLN A 84 2.63 13.95 19.70
C GLN A 84 4.00 13.26 19.70
N GLU A 85 4.79 13.38 20.77
CA GLU A 85 6.07 12.68 20.93
C GLU A 85 5.93 11.16 20.82
N ARG A 86 4.78 10.60 21.20
CA ARG A 86 4.51 9.15 21.09
C ARG A 86 4.41 8.67 19.65
N CYS A 87 4.08 9.56 18.72
CA CYS A 87 3.97 9.24 17.29
C CYS A 87 5.32 9.31 16.56
N GLN A 88 6.39 9.77 17.23
CA GLN A 88 7.72 9.89 16.64
C GLN A 88 8.22 8.62 15.91
N PRO A 89 8.15 7.40 16.46
CA PRO A 89 8.61 6.20 15.76
C PRO A 89 7.83 5.93 14.46
N ILE A 90 6.54 6.24 14.42
CA ILE A 90 5.71 6.05 13.22
C ILE A 90 6.06 7.12 12.17
N ILE A 91 6.30 8.35 12.62
CA ILE A 91 6.73 9.45 11.76
C ILE A 91 8.09 9.13 11.11
N ASP A 92 9.03 8.58 11.88
CA ASP A 92 10.36 8.23 11.38
C ASP A 92 10.29 7.09 10.35
N GLN A 93 9.49 6.05 10.62
CA GLN A 93 9.22 4.98 9.65
C GLN A 93 8.58 5.50 8.36
N TYR A 94 7.63 6.43 8.47
CA TYR A 94 7.01 7.06 7.31
C TYR A 94 8.03 7.83 6.48
N LYS A 95 8.86 8.67 7.12
CA LYS A 95 9.88 9.48 6.44
C LYS A 95 10.93 8.62 5.75
N GLU A 96 11.39 7.56 6.40
CA GLU A 96 12.34 6.62 5.80
C GLU A 96 11.73 5.92 4.58
N ALA A 97 10.48 5.44 4.70
CA ALA A 97 9.79 4.80 3.59
C ALA A 97 9.52 5.77 2.42
N GLU A 98 9.12 7.01 2.70
CA GLU A 98 8.91 8.06 1.71
C GLU A 98 10.20 8.38 0.96
N LEU A 99 11.32 8.53 1.67
CA LEU A 99 12.63 8.77 1.07
C LEU A 99 13.10 7.60 0.22
N ASN A 100 12.95 6.37 0.71
CA ASN A 100 13.31 5.15 -0.03
C ASN A 100 12.46 5.01 -1.29
N TRP A 101 11.16 5.27 -1.20
CA TRP A 101 10.25 5.26 -2.33
C TRP A 101 10.61 6.34 -3.36
N PHE A 102 10.90 7.57 -2.92
CA PHE A 102 11.30 8.68 -3.77
C PHE A 102 12.60 8.37 -4.54
N ILE A 103 13.62 7.86 -3.84
CA ILE A 103 14.89 7.47 -4.46
C ILE A 103 14.67 6.39 -5.53
N LYS A 104 13.85 5.38 -5.21
CA LYS A 104 13.58 4.26 -6.11
C LYS A 104 12.71 4.66 -7.30
N CYS A 105 11.67 5.46 -7.10
CA CYS A 105 10.63 5.70 -8.11
C CYS A 105 10.86 6.97 -8.93
N GLU A 106 11.27 8.08 -8.32
CA GLU A 106 11.36 9.36 -9.03
C GLU A 106 12.60 9.43 -9.91
N LYS A 107 13.76 8.99 -9.41
CA LYS A 107 15.00 8.91 -10.19
C LYS A 107 14.90 7.95 -11.37
N VAL A 108 14.06 6.93 -11.27
CA VAL A 108 13.85 5.92 -12.33
C VAL A 108 12.73 6.35 -13.29
N ALA A 109 11.66 7.01 -12.82
CA ALA A 109 10.51 7.38 -13.66
C ALA A 109 10.80 8.40 -14.77
N VAL A 110 11.86 9.22 -14.64
CA VAL A 110 12.30 10.13 -15.72
C VAL A 110 12.81 9.35 -16.95
N LYS A 111 13.22 8.08 -16.77
CA LYS A 111 13.50 7.14 -17.86
C LYS A 111 12.30 6.23 -18.06
N ARG A 112 11.30 6.69 -18.81
CA ARG A 112 10.18 5.83 -19.23
C ARG A 112 10.74 4.64 -20.02
N SER A 113 10.34 3.44 -19.59
CA SER A 113 10.92 2.11 -19.84
C SER A 113 12.27 1.90 -19.16
N VAL A 114 12.30 0.88 -18.28
CA VAL A 114 13.52 0.18 -17.86
C VAL A 114 14.32 -0.23 -19.10
#